data_AF-A0A2H5ZLI1-F1
#
_entry.id   AF-A0A2H5ZLI1-F1
#
_cell.length_a   1.000
_cell.length_b   1.000
_cell.length_c   1.000
_cell.angle_alpha   90.00
_cell.angle_beta   90.00
_cell.angle_gamma   90.00
#
_symmetry.space_group_name_H-M   'P 1'
#
loop_
_entity.id
_entity.type
_entity.pdbx_description
1 polymer ?
#
loop_
_entity_poly.entity_id
_entity_poly.type
_entity_poly.pdbx_seq_one_letter_code
_entity_poly.pdbx_strand_id
1 'polypeptide(L)'
;MRLNKFCEIARHCWLDIPAHFPRAELDAFVVMPNHVHGVIVIVDGRGTPCRAPTERFGRPVTGSIPAVIRSFKSAVTKHINEQRSTPGAQIWQRNYYEHIIRDEVSLNRIRQYIVDNPLRWDLDRENPEIVGADFKPAPTKDEPWCT
;
A
#
# COMPACT_ATOMS: atom_id res chain seq x y z
N MET A 1 -7.55 -15.61 8.51
CA MET A 1 -7.65 -14.81 7.25
C MET A 1 -7.81 -15.71 6.04
N ARG A 2 -8.82 -15.48 5.18
CA ARG A 2 -9.04 -16.22 3.92
C ARG A 2 -8.74 -15.29 2.74
N LEU A 3 -7.70 -15.60 1.95
CA LEU A 3 -7.44 -14.88 0.70
C LEU A 3 -8.63 -15.10 -0.25
N ASN A 4 -9.17 -14.01 -0.78
CA ASN A 4 -10.16 -14.06 -1.84
C ASN A 4 -9.48 -13.76 -3.19
N LYS A 5 -10.17 -14.06 -4.29
CA LYS A 5 -9.67 -13.83 -5.66
C LYS A 5 -9.24 -12.36 -5.91
N PHE A 6 -9.80 -11.40 -5.18
CA PHE A 6 -9.42 -9.99 -5.29
C PHE A 6 -8.07 -9.68 -4.62
N CYS A 7 -7.73 -10.40 -3.55
CA CYS A 7 -6.41 -10.35 -2.93
C CYS A 7 -5.33 -10.83 -3.91
N GLU A 8 -5.62 -11.86 -4.70
CA GLU A 8 -4.70 -12.37 -5.74
C GLU A 8 -4.47 -11.32 -6.84
N ILE A 9 -5.54 -10.66 -7.30
CA ILE A 9 -5.43 -9.55 -8.28
C ILE A 9 -4.57 -8.42 -7.70
N ALA A 10 -4.84 -7.99 -6.47
CA ALA A 10 -4.06 -6.95 -5.82
C ALA A 10 -2.59 -7.36 -5.67
N ARG A 11 -2.33 -8.62 -5.30
CA ARG A 11 -0.96 -9.16 -5.21
C ARG A 11 -0.26 -9.14 -6.57
N HIS A 12 -0.91 -9.59 -7.65
CA HIS A 12 -0.32 -9.58 -8.98
C HIS A 12 -0.02 -8.15 -9.44
N CYS A 13 -0.99 -7.23 -9.34
CA CYS A 13 -0.76 -5.83 -9.70
C CYS A 13 0.34 -5.18 -8.86
N TRP A 14 0.52 -5.58 -7.59
CA TRP A 14 1.62 -5.10 -6.75
C TRP A 14 2.96 -5.60 -7.28
N LEU A 15 3.06 -6.90 -7.58
CA LEU A 15 4.28 -7.52 -8.12
C LEU A 15 4.67 -7.00 -9.51
N ASP A 16 3.72 -6.49 -10.29
CA ASP A 16 3.95 -5.89 -11.60
C ASP A 16 4.50 -4.44 -11.53
N ILE A 17 4.53 -3.81 -10.34
CA ILE A 17 5.00 -2.43 -10.17
C ILE A 17 6.40 -2.21 -10.79
N PRO A 18 7.42 -3.05 -10.53
CA PRO A 18 8.77 -2.84 -11.09
C PRO A 18 8.81 -2.93 -12.62
N ALA A 19 7.90 -3.70 -13.25
CA ALA A 19 7.82 -3.79 -14.70
C ALA A 19 7.34 -2.48 -15.35
N HIS A 20 6.48 -1.73 -14.66
CA HIS A 20 5.99 -0.42 -15.10
C HIS A 20 6.86 0.74 -14.61
N PHE A 21 7.53 0.56 -13.47
CA PHE A 21 8.36 1.56 -12.82
C PHE A 21 9.71 0.93 -12.44
N PRO A 22 10.68 0.87 -13.37
CA PRO A 22 11.97 0.20 -13.13
C PRO A 22 12.83 0.79 -11.99
N ARG A 23 12.44 1.96 -11.48
CA ARG A 23 13.08 2.62 -10.33
C ARG A 23 12.36 2.35 -9.00
N ALA A 24 11.25 1.63 -9.02
CA ALA A 24 10.50 1.24 -7.84
C ALA A 24 10.75 -0.23 -7.58
N GLU A 25 11.55 -0.51 -6.56
CA GLU A 25 11.77 -1.85 -6.04
C GLU A 25 10.76 -2.14 -4.93
N LEU A 26 10.38 -3.42 -4.82
CA LEU A 26 9.46 -3.89 -3.80
C LEU A 26 10.23 -4.55 -2.68
N ASP A 27 9.84 -4.24 -1.45
CA ASP A 27 10.33 -4.89 -0.23
C ASP A 27 9.12 -5.57 0.46
N ALA A 28 9.13 -5.74 1.79
CA ALA A 28 8.07 -6.40 2.53
C ALA A 28 6.70 -5.80 2.19
N PHE A 29 5.74 -6.67 1.87
CA PHE A 29 4.35 -6.30 1.63
C PHE A 29 3.40 -7.41 2.04
N VAL A 30 2.16 -7.03 2.33
CA VAL A 30 1.05 -7.93 2.63
C VAL A 30 -0.23 -7.38 2.00
N VAL A 31 -1.02 -8.30 1.45
CA VAL A 31 -2.36 -8.01 0.95
C VAL A 31 -3.36 -8.59 1.92
N MET A 32 -4.12 -7.72 2.56
CA MET A 32 -5.21 -8.06 3.46
C MET A 32 -6.55 -7.92 2.71
N PRO A 33 -7.65 -8.53 3.20
CA PRO A 33 -8.95 -8.44 2.54
C PRO A 33 -9.49 -7.01 2.37
N ASN A 34 -9.12 -6.08 3.25
CA ASN A 34 -9.58 -4.68 3.28
C ASN A 34 -8.50 -3.65 2.86
N HIS A 35 -7.20 -3.96 3.01
CA HIS A 35 -6.11 -3.03 2.70
C HIS A 35 -4.82 -3.73 2.24
N VAL A 36 -3.82 -2.94 1.85
CA VAL A 36 -2.49 -3.42 1.47
C VAL A 36 -1.46 -2.60 2.23
N HIS A 37 -0.49 -3.27 2.86
CA HIS A 37 0.72 -2.63 3.38
C HIS A 37 1.91 -3.07 2.55
N GLY A 38 2.83 -2.14 2.27
CA GLY A 38 4.04 -2.48 1.55
C GLY A 38 5.09 -1.40 1.63
N VAL A 39 6.35 -1.81 1.50
CA VAL A 39 7.50 -0.91 1.38
C VAL A 39 7.91 -0.86 -0.09
N ILE A 40 8.06 0.35 -0.60
CA ILE A 40 8.58 0.63 -1.95
C ILE A 40 9.89 1.40 -1.78
N VAL A 41 10.94 0.91 -2.41
CA VAL A 41 12.24 1.56 -2.46
C VAL A 41 12.37 2.26 -3.80
N ILE A 42 12.54 3.58 -3.78
CA ILE A 42 12.80 4.36 -4.99
C ILE A 42 14.31 4.48 -5.17
N VAL A 43 14.85 3.72 -6.12
CA VAL A 43 16.27 3.76 -6.45
C VAL A 43 16.55 4.91 -7.42
N ASP A 44 17.49 5.77 -7.07
CA ASP A 44 17.97 6.84 -7.96
C ASP A 44 19.39 6.51 -8.43
N GLY A 45 19.62 6.54 -9.73
CA GLY A 45 20.91 6.18 -10.33
C GLY A 45 22.01 7.24 -10.19
N ARG A 46 21.81 8.26 -9.35
CA ARG A 46 22.76 9.38 -9.18
C ARG A 46 22.86 9.70 -7.68
N GLY A 47 24.06 9.58 -7.11
CA GLY A 47 24.38 9.81 -5.69
C GLY A 47 24.20 11.25 -5.17
N THR A 48 23.14 11.94 -5.59
CA THR A 48 22.74 13.26 -5.11
C THR A 48 21.62 13.08 -4.08
N PRO A 49 21.61 13.81 -2.96
CA PRO A 49 20.52 13.74 -1.98
C PRO A 49 19.18 13.99 -2.67
N CYS A 50 18.30 12.98 -2.64
CA CYS A 50 16.99 13.03 -3.27
C CYS A 50 16.14 14.14 -2.62
N ARG A 51 15.85 15.22 -3.36
CA ARG A 51 14.65 16.01 -3.10
C ARG A 51 13.48 15.24 -3.69
N ALA A 52 12.44 14.99 -2.90
CA ALA A 52 11.19 14.42 -3.40
C ALA A 52 10.75 15.22 -4.66
N PRO A 53 10.44 14.56 -5.79
CA PRO A 53 10.02 15.27 -6.98
C PRO A 53 8.82 16.14 -6.65
N THR A 54 8.92 17.44 -6.94
CA THR A 54 7.79 18.34 -6.72
C THR A 54 6.74 18.05 -7.77
N GLU A 55 5.72 17.27 -7.42
CA GLU A 55 4.55 17.05 -8.27
C GLU A 55 3.87 18.41 -8.53
N ARG A 56 3.76 18.80 -9.81
CA ARG A 56 2.94 19.94 -10.20
C ARG A 56 1.55 19.43 -10.56
N PHE A 57 0.52 20.15 -10.13
CA PHE A 57 -0.85 19.82 -10.50
C PHE A 57 -0.98 19.71 -12.03
N GLY A 58 -1.54 18.60 -12.53
CA GLY A 58 -1.66 18.31 -13.96
C GLY A 58 -0.40 17.76 -14.66
N ARG A 59 0.74 17.61 -13.96
CA ARG A 59 1.97 17.01 -14.51
C ARG A 59 2.56 15.99 -13.52
N PRO A 60 2.02 14.75 -13.48
CA PRO A 60 2.57 13.71 -12.61
C PRO A 60 4.01 13.40 -13.00
N VAL A 61 4.87 13.20 -12.01
CA VAL A 61 6.26 12.84 -12.25
C VAL A 61 6.35 11.33 -12.42
N THR A 62 6.84 10.87 -13.57
CA THR A 62 7.01 9.44 -13.84
C THR A 62 7.96 8.80 -12.84
N GLY A 63 7.46 7.81 -12.10
CA GLY A 63 8.20 7.11 -11.04
C GLY A 63 8.12 7.78 -9.66
N SER A 64 7.28 8.80 -9.46
CA SER A 64 6.94 9.27 -8.11
C SER A 64 6.04 8.27 -7.39
N ILE A 65 6.05 8.29 -6.05
CA ILE A 65 5.15 7.46 -5.23
C ILE A 65 3.67 7.69 -5.62
N PRO A 66 3.17 8.94 -5.77
CA PRO A 66 1.79 9.16 -6.23
C PRO A 66 1.49 8.53 -7.60
N ALA A 67 2.43 8.54 -8.55
CA ALA A 67 2.24 7.93 -9.86
C ALA A 67 2.18 6.40 -9.78
N VAL A 68 3.07 5.78 -8.97
CA VAL A 68 3.08 4.33 -8.72
C VAL A 68 1.76 3.89 -8.09
N ILE A 69 1.35 4.53 -6.98
CA ILE A 69 0.13 4.17 -6.26
C ILE A 69 -1.12 4.41 -7.12
N ARG A 70 -1.16 5.49 -7.91
CA ARG A 70 -2.25 5.72 -8.86
C ARG A 70 -2.36 4.60 -9.89
N SER A 71 -1.24 4.20 -10.49
CA SER A 71 -1.20 3.11 -11.47
C SER A 71 -1.68 1.81 -10.86
N PHE A 72 -1.14 1.45 -9.68
CA PHE A 72 -1.54 0.27 -8.92
C PHE A 72 -3.05 0.23 -8.62
N LYS A 73 -3.58 1.29 -7.98
CA LYS A 73 -5.01 1.35 -7.64
C LYS A 73 -5.91 1.27 -8.87
N SER A 74 -5.51 1.92 -9.97
CA SER A 74 -6.21 1.89 -11.25
C SER A 74 -6.25 0.48 -11.84
N ALA A 75 -5.08 -0.19 -11.91
CA ALA A 75 -4.97 -1.55 -12.42
C ALA A 75 -5.84 -2.53 -11.62
N VAL A 76 -5.77 -2.50 -10.29
CA VAL A 76 -6.60 -3.37 -9.43
C VAL A 76 -8.09 -3.10 -9.63
N THR A 77 -8.49 -1.82 -9.64
CA THR A 77 -9.90 -1.42 -9.85
C THR A 77 -10.42 -1.94 -11.18
N LYS A 78 -9.63 -1.81 -12.25
CA LYS A 78 -9.99 -2.29 -13.58
C LYS A 78 -10.22 -3.81 -13.59
N HIS A 79 -9.25 -4.60 -13.13
CA HIS A 79 -9.36 -6.06 -13.13
C HIS A 79 -10.51 -6.57 -12.26
N ILE A 80 -10.74 -5.96 -11.08
CA ILE A 80 -11.86 -6.34 -10.21
C ILE A 80 -13.20 -6.01 -10.87
N ASN A 81 -13.33 -4.82 -11.44
CA ASN A 81 -14.58 -4.38 -12.07
C ASN A 81 -14.90 -5.18 -13.34
N GLU A 82 -13.89 -5.58 -14.10
CA GLU A 82 -14.04 -6.51 -15.24
C GLU A 82 -14.57 -7.87 -14.75
N GLN A 83 -13.98 -8.43 -13.68
CA GLN A 83 -14.43 -9.72 -13.13
C GLN A 83 -15.83 -9.67 -12.51
N ARG A 84 -16.21 -8.54 -11.91
CA ARG A 84 -17.53 -8.35 -11.27
C ARG A 84 -18.60 -7.84 -12.24
N SER A 85 -18.23 -7.45 -13.47
CA SER A 85 -19.10 -6.72 -14.40
C SER A 85 -19.71 -5.45 -13.78
N THR A 86 -18.93 -4.75 -12.96
CA THR A 86 -19.32 -3.50 -12.28
C THR A 86 -18.40 -2.35 -12.69
N PRO A 87 -18.38 -1.95 -13.97
CA PRO A 87 -17.50 -0.88 -14.43
C PRO A 87 -17.78 0.42 -13.66
N GLY A 88 -16.71 1.05 -13.16
CA GLY A 88 -16.78 2.32 -12.43
C GLY A 88 -17.10 2.20 -10.93
N ALA A 89 -17.33 1.00 -10.40
CA ALA A 89 -17.48 0.82 -8.96
C ALA A 89 -16.20 1.22 -8.23
N GLN A 90 -16.36 1.96 -7.12
CA GLN A 90 -15.25 2.37 -6.27
C GLN A 90 -14.80 1.21 -5.39
N ILE A 91 -13.52 0.84 -5.51
CA ILE A 91 -12.91 -0.22 -4.71
C ILE A 91 -12.06 0.36 -3.56
N TRP A 92 -11.40 1.49 -3.81
CA TRP A 92 -10.45 2.08 -2.87
C TRP A 92 -11.04 3.27 -2.12
N GLN A 93 -10.68 3.39 -0.83
CA GLN A 93 -10.78 4.65 -0.12
C GLN A 93 -9.94 5.74 -0.81
N ARG A 94 -10.38 7.00 -0.66
CA ARG A 94 -9.62 8.17 -1.13
C ARG A 94 -8.31 8.27 -0.36
N ASN A 95 -7.27 8.76 -1.04
CA ASN A 95 -5.91 8.89 -0.51
C ASN A 95 -5.27 7.56 -0.10
N TYR A 96 -4.06 7.63 0.43
CA TYR A 96 -3.28 6.51 0.96
C TYR A 96 -2.34 7.06 2.04
N TYR A 97 -1.91 6.20 2.96
CA TYR A 97 -0.89 6.56 3.94
C TYR A 97 0.50 6.30 3.34
N GLU A 98 1.42 7.26 3.53
CA GLU A 98 2.83 7.11 3.19
C GLU A 98 3.71 7.61 4.33
N HIS A 99 4.85 6.96 4.51
CA HIS A 99 5.85 7.32 5.51
C HIS A 99 7.25 7.10 4.93
N ILE A 100 8.13 8.10 5.08
CA ILE A 100 9.52 8.02 4.61
C ILE A 100 10.37 7.36 5.69
N ILE A 101 10.82 6.14 5.42
CA ILE A 101 11.72 5.39 6.29
C ILE A 101 13.15 5.90 6.08
N ARG A 102 13.81 6.35 7.16
CA ARG A 102 15.12 7.05 7.07
C ARG A 102 16.30 6.25 7.59
N ASP A 103 16.05 5.16 8.30
CA ASP A 103 17.08 4.34 8.93
C ASP A 103 16.71 2.86 8.91
N GLU A 104 17.73 2.02 9.07
CA GLU A 104 17.62 0.56 8.99
C GLU A 104 16.84 -0.05 10.17
N VAL A 105 16.92 0.55 11.36
CA VAL A 105 16.19 0.05 12.54
C VAL A 105 14.69 0.21 12.31
N SER A 106 14.27 1.39 11.85
CA SER A 106 12.88 1.66 11.47
C SER A 106 12.43 0.78 10.30
N LEU A 107 13.27 0.57 9.30
CA LEU A 107 12.97 -0.33 8.18
C LEU A 107 12.68 -1.76 8.66
N ASN A 108 13.54 -2.31 9.51
CA ASN A 108 13.36 -3.67 10.03
C ASN A 108 12.11 -3.80 10.92
N ARG A 109 11.79 -2.78 11.73
CA ARG A 109 10.53 -2.74 12.49
C ARG A 109 9.31 -2.73 11.59
N ILE A 110 9.33 -1.93 10.52
CA ILE A 110 8.21 -1.84 9.57
C ILE A 110 8.06 -3.15 8.78
N ARG A 111 9.16 -3.76 8.33
CA ARG A 111 9.13 -5.09 7.71
C ARG A 111 8.49 -6.13 8.62
N GLN A 112 8.91 -6.17 9.89
CA GLN A 112 8.35 -7.08 10.88
C GLN A 112 6.86 -6.83 11.09
N TYR A 113 6.45 -5.57 11.24
CA TYR A 113 5.05 -5.19 11.36
C TYR A 113 4.21 -5.68 10.17
N ILE A 114 4.71 -5.50 8.94
CA ILE A 114 4.02 -5.94 7.72
C ILE A 114 3.84 -7.45 7.69
N VAL A 115 4.90 -8.20 8.02
CA VAL A 115 4.87 -9.68 8.02
C VAL A 115 3.95 -10.22 9.13
N ASP A 116 3.90 -9.55 10.29
CA ASP A 116 3.07 -9.96 11.42
C ASP A 116 1.61 -9.54 11.31
N ASN A 117 1.28 -8.58 10.42
CA ASN A 117 -0.07 -8.03 10.31
C ASN A 117 -1.15 -9.09 10.02
N PRO A 118 -0.95 -10.10 9.15
CA PRO A 118 -1.87 -11.24 9.00
C PRO A 118 -2.21 -11.97 10.29
N LEU A 119 -1.22 -12.11 11.19
CA LEU A 119 -1.41 -12.77 12.48
C LEU A 119 -2.21 -11.90 13.46
N ARG A 120 -2.25 -10.60 13.21
CA ARG A 120 -3.00 -9.61 13.99
C ARG A 120 -4.33 -9.24 13.34
N TRP A 121 -4.76 -9.96 12.30
CA TRP A 121 -6.03 -9.70 11.58
C TRP A 121 -7.24 -9.64 12.50
N ASP A 122 -7.30 -10.52 13.50
CA ASP A 122 -8.44 -10.56 14.44
C ASP A 122 -8.46 -9.33 15.37
N LEU A 123 -7.34 -8.60 15.47
CA LEU A 123 -7.20 -7.34 16.19
C LEU A 123 -7.29 -6.13 15.26
N ASP A 124 -7.42 -6.35 13.94
CA ASP A 124 -7.50 -5.29 12.94
C ASP A 124 -8.83 -4.58 13.07
N ARG A 125 -8.77 -3.27 13.25
CA ARG A 125 -9.91 -2.47 13.66
C ARG A 125 -10.88 -2.20 12.52
N GLU A 126 -10.41 -2.36 11.29
CA GLU A 126 -11.21 -2.31 10.07
C GLU A 126 -11.58 -3.72 9.59
N ASN A 127 -11.37 -4.75 10.42
CA ASN A 127 -11.86 -6.08 10.14
C ASN A 127 -13.40 -6.05 10.23
N PRO A 128 -14.11 -6.33 9.12
CA PRO A 128 -15.57 -6.31 9.08
C PRO A 128 -16.21 -7.41 9.95
N GLU A 129 -15.42 -8.38 10.42
CA GLU A 129 -15.85 -9.41 11.37
C GLU A 129 -15.87 -8.93 12.83
N ILE A 130 -15.25 -7.77 13.15
CA ILE A 130 -15.33 -7.16 14.48
C ILE A 130 -16.69 -6.44 14.63
N VAL A 131 -17.48 -6.88 15.60
CA VAL A 131 -18.82 -6.35 15.88
C VAL A 131 -18.90 -5.83 17.32
N GLY A 132 -19.53 -4.67 17.55
CA GLY A 132 -19.88 -4.20 18.89
C GLY A 132 -18.70 -3.63 19.71
N ALA A 133 -18.56 -4.08 20.96
CA ALA A 133 -17.71 -3.47 22.00
C ALA A 133 -16.19 -3.56 21.74
N ASP A 134 -15.77 -4.36 20.76
CA ASP A 134 -14.36 -4.58 20.40
C ASP A 134 -13.85 -3.60 19.33
N PHE A 135 -14.70 -2.68 18.84
CA PHE A 135 -14.30 -1.63 17.91
C PHE A 135 -13.35 -0.63 18.58
N LYS A 136 -12.09 -0.59 18.14
CA LYS A 136 -11.13 0.43 18.58
C LYS A 136 -11.19 1.68 17.66
N PRO A 137 -11.05 2.92 18.18
CA PRO A 137 -11.17 4.20 17.44
C PRO A 137 -9.88 4.66 16.76
N ALA A 138 -9.99 5.42 15.65
CA ALA A 138 -8.94 5.76 14.65
C ALA A 138 -7.49 5.88 15.18
N PRO A 139 -6.48 5.40 14.42
CA PRO A 139 -5.09 5.37 14.88
C PRO A 139 -4.61 6.76 15.33
N THR A 140 -3.96 6.83 16.49
CA THR A 140 -3.37 8.08 17.01
C THR A 140 -1.93 8.22 16.54
N LYS A 141 -1.38 9.44 16.59
CA LYS A 141 0.02 9.71 16.20
C LYS A 141 1.06 8.97 17.05
N ASP A 142 0.64 8.38 18.17
CA ASP A 142 1.48 7.70 19.15
C ASP A 142 1.60 6.19 18.87
N GLU A 143 1.03 5.69 17.77
CA GLU A 143 1.14 4.28 17.41
C GLU A 143 2.57 3.92 16.94
N PRO A 144 3.04 2.70 17.26
CA PRO A 144 4.45 2.31 17.09
C PRO A 144 4.94 2.26 15.64
N TRP A 145 4.05 2.41 14.65
CA TRP A 145 4.39 2.55 13.23
C TRP A 145 4.30 3.99 12.70
N CYS A 146 3.79 4.93 13.51
CA CYS A 146 3.73 6.37 13.22
C CYS A 146 4.99 7.13 13.68
N THR A 147 5.90 6.47 14.43
CA THR A 147 7.12 7.06 15.01
C THR A 147 8.38 6.49 14.38
#